data_AF-A0A0J1MM33-F1
#
_entry.id   AF-A0A0J1MM33-F1
#
_cell.length_a   1.000
_cell.length_b   1.000
_cell.length_c   1.000
_cell.angle_alpha   90.00
_cell.angle_beta   90.00
_cell.angle_gamma   90.00
#
_symmetry.space_group_name_H-M   'P 1'
#
loop_
_entity.id
_entity.type
_entity.pdbx_description
1 polymer ?
#
loop_
_entity_poly.entity_id
_entity_poly.type
_entity_poly.pdbx_seq_one_letter_code
_entity_poly.pdbx_strand_id
1 'polypeptide(L)' 'MSLDTGAALSIAIAVIGYNKSCTIAKPGIKAKDEHIAKMVAEGKVAFGLSVEHVEHAIPMLVNHLK' A
#
# COMPACT_ATOMS: atom_id res chain seq x y z
N MET A 1 -11.79 -7.99 15.79
CA MET A 1 -11.74 -8.65 14.46
C MET A 1 -10.90 -7.75 13.57
N SER A 2 -9.59 -7.97 13.53
CA SER A 2 -8.68 -7.19 12.68
C SER A 2 -8.73 -7.81 11.28
N LEU A 3 -9.16 -7.07 10.27
CA LEU A 3 -8.98 -7.53 8.89
C LEU A 3 -7.48 -7.63 8.66
N ASP A 4 -7.00 -8.82 8.29
CA ASP A 4 -5.66 -8.94 7.73
C ASP A 4 -5.54 -7.98 6.52
N THR A 5 -4.38 -7.36 6.32
CA THR A 5 -4.13 -6.42 5.22
C THR A 5 -4.57 -7.01 3.87
N GLY A 6 -4.42 -8.31 3.66
CA GLY A 6 -4.88 -9.00 2.46
C GLY A 6 -6.39 -8.91 2.26
N ALA A 7 -7.19 -9.03 3.33
CA ALA A 7 -8.65 -8.95 3.26
C ALA A 7 -9.13 -7.53 2.96
N ALA A 8 -8.55 -6.52 3.63
CA ALA A 8 -8.89 -5.12 3.38
C ALA A 8 -8.52 -4.69 1.95
N LEU A 9 -7.33 -5.06 1.46
CA LEU A 9 -6.91 -4.74 0.09
C LEU A 9 -7.75 -5.48 -0.95
N SER A 10 -8.18 -6.72 -0.68
CA SER A 10 -9.06 -7.47 -1.58
C SER A 10 -10.41 -6.78 -1.77
N ILE A 11 -10.98 -6.22 -0.70
CA ILE A 11 -12.21 -5.41 -0.79
C ILE A 11 -11.95 -4.15 -1.63
N ALA A 12 -10.83 -3.45 -1.41
CA ALA A 12 -10.49 -2.30 -2.23
C ALA A 12 -10.35 -2.67 -3.72
N ILE A 13 -9.64 -3.76 -4.04
CA ILE A 13 -9.49 -4.28 -5.40
C ILE A 13 -10.86 -4.57 -6.04
N ALA A 14 -11.80 -5.16 -5.29
CA ALA A 14 -13.14 -5.45 -5.78
C ALA A 14 -13.95 -4.19 -6.11
N VAL A 15 -13.75 -3.10 -5.36
CA VAL A 15 -14.50 -1.83 -5.52
C VAL A 15 -13.87 -0.92 -6.58
N ILE A 16 -12.56 -0.71 -6.52
CA ILE A 16 -11.86 0.29 -7.35
C ILE A 16 -10.99 -0.32 -8.46
N GLY A 17 -10.87 -1.65 -8.49
CA GLY A 17 -10.11 -2.40 -9.48
C GLY A 17 -8.66 -2.68 -9.07
N TYR A 18 -8.13 -3.79 -9.58
CA TYR A 18 -6.74 -4.21 -9.37
C TYR A 18 -5.74 -3.17 -9.87
N ASN A 19 -6.02 -2.52 -11.00
CA ASN A 19 -5.11 -1.53 -11.57
C ASN A 19 -4.94 -0.29 -10.67
N LYS A 20 -5.91 0.02 -9.80
CA LYS A 20 -5.84 1.14 -8.84
C LYS A 20 -5.28 0.76 -7.46
N SER A 21 -4.93 -0.51 -7.28
CA SER A 21 -4.50 -1.06 -6.00
C SER A 21 -3.08 -1.63 -6.10
N CYS A 22 -2.31 -1.59 -5.02
CA CYS A 22 -1.02 -2.29 -4.91
C CYS A 22 -0.66 -2.60 -3.45
N THR A 23 0.37 -3.44 -3.26
CA THR A 23 0.99 -3.69 -1.94
C THR A 23 2.37 -3.05 -1.93
N ILE A 24 2.61 -2.14 -0.98
CA ILE A 24 3.88 -1.39 -0.89
C ILE A 24 4.88 -1.99 0.10
N ALA A 25 4.43 -2.88 1.00
CA ALA A 25 5.26 -3.65 1.91
C ALA A 25 4.64 -5.01 2.22
N LYS A 26 5.46 -6.07 2.27
CA LYS A 26 5.03 -7.44 2.59
C LYS A 26 5.74 -7.90 3.86
N PRO A 27 5.30 -8.99 4.51
CA PRO A 27 6.06 -9.55 5.63
C PRO A 27 7.50 -9.85 5.25
N GLY A 28 8.46 -9.36 6.04
CA GLY A 28 9.90 -9.45 5.78
C GLY A 28 10.44 -8.56 4.66
N ILE A 29 9.60 -7.78 3.97
CA ILE A 29 9.98 -6.89 2.88
C ILE A 29 9.55 -5.46 3.18
N LYS A 30 10.53 -4.62 3.54
CA LYS A 30 10.33 -3.20 3.81
C LYS A 30 9.91 -2.43 2.56
N ALA A 31 9.06 -1.42 2.75
CA ALA A 31 8.77 -0.43 1.71
C ALA A 31 10.03 0.32 1.29
N LYS A 32 10.12 0.67 0.00
CA LYS A 32 11.18 1.46 -0.60
C LYS A 32 10.59 2.73 -1.21
N ASP A 33 11.28 3.84 -1.02
CA ASP A 33 10.79 5.16 -1.45
C ASP A 33 10.53 5.21 -2.97
N GLU A 34 11.49 4.78 -3.78
CA GLU A 34 11.36 4.71 -5.25
C GLU A 34 10.18 3.86 -5.72
N HIS A 35 9.89 2.78 -4.99
CA HIS A 35 8.76 1.92 -5.31
C HIS A 35 7.43 2.63 -5.03
N ILE A 36 7.32 3.30 -3.88
CA ILE A 36 6.13 4.09 -3.53
C ILE A 36 5.93 5.23 -4.53
N ALA A 37 6.98 6.00 -4.82
CA ALA A 37 6.94 7.10 -5.79
C ALA A 37 6.41 6.62 -7.15
N LYS A 38 6.93 5.49 -7.64
CA LYS A 38 6.46 4.88 -8.88
C LYS A 38 4.97 4.51 -8.81
N MET A 39 4.54 3.82 -7.75
CA MET A 39 3.14 3.40 -7.62
C MET A 39 2.19 4.60 -7.58
N VAL A 40 2.55 5.66 -6.88
CA VAL A 40 1.75 6.90 -6.85
C VAL A 40 1.69 7.54 -8.24
N ALA A 41 2.82 7.64 -8.94
CA ALA A 41 2.88 8.17 -10.30
C ALA A 41 2.08 7.33 -11.32
N GLU A 42 1.98 6.01 -11.11
CA GLU A 42 1.13 5.11 -11.89
C GLU A 42 -0.38 5.24 -11.55
N GLY A 43 -0.76 6.14 -10.64
CA GLY A 43 -2.15 6.42 -10.29
C GLY A 43 -2.76 5.40 -9.33
N LYS A 44 -1.94 4.66 -8.57
CA LYS A 44 -2.43 3.80 -7.49
C LYS A 44 -3.05 4.67 -6.38
N VAL A 45 -4.17 4.23 -5.82
CA VAL A 45 -4.89 4.95 -4.76
C VAL A 45 -5.29 4.06 -3.57
N ALA A 46 -5.13 2.74 -3.67
CA ALA A 46 -5.26 1.81 -2.56
C ALA A 46 -3.96 1.04 -2.32
N PHE A 47 -3.47 1.08 -1.08
CA PHE A 47 -2.13 0.57 -0.73
C PHE A 47 -2.23 -0.40 0.44
N GLY A 48 -1.85 -1.66 0.22
CA GLY A 48 -1.68 -2.65 1.27
C GLY A 48 -0.26 -2.66 1.84
N LEU A 49 -0.13 -2.93 3.14
CA LEU A 49 1.13 -3.07 3.86
C LEU A 49 1.01 -4.05 5.04
N SER A 50 2.06 -4.81 5.33
CA SER A 50 2.13 -5.59 6.57
C SER A 50 2.18 -4.65 7.78
N VAL A 51 1.56 -5.06 8.90
CA VAL A 51 1.48 -4.28 10.15
C VAL A 51 2.88 -3.94 10.69
N GLU A 52 3.86 -4.82 10.52
CA GLU A 52 5.25 -4.63 10.95
C GLU A 52 5.94 -3.41 10.29
N HIS A 53 5.36 -2.88 9.21
CA HIS A 53 5.93 -1.81 8.39
C HIS A 53 5.13 -0.50 8.49
N VAL A 54 4.09 -0.44 9.31
CA VAL A 54 3.20 0.74 9.40
C VAL A 54 3.97 2.00 9.77
N GLU A 55 4.82 1.93 10.80
CA GLU A 55 5.53 3.10 11.33
C GLU A 55 6.48 3.75 10.32
N HIS A 56 7.02 2.99 9.38
CA HIS A 56 7.95 3.52 8.37
C HIS A 56 7.28 3.76 7.00
N ALA A 57 6.35 2.90 6.59
CA ALA A 57 5.76 2.97 5.25
C ALA A 57 4.71 4.07 5.12
N ILE A 58 3.93 4.33 6.18
CA ILE A 58 2.88 5.36 6.15
C ILE A 58 3.48 6.76 5.98
N PRO A 59 4.49 7.22 6.76
CA PRO A 59 5.09 8.53 6.55
C PRO A 59 5.67 8.71 5.15
N MET A 60 6.30 7.66 4.61
CA MET A 60 6.87 7.64 3.26
C MET A 60 5.78 7.78 2.19
N LEU A 61 4.69 7.02 2.30
CA LEU A 61 3.53 7.14 1.41
C LEU A 61 2.91 8.54 1.44
N VAL A 62 2.68 9.08 2.65
CA VAL A 62 2.11 10.42 2.82
C VAL A 62 3.01 11.49 2.18
N ASN A 63 4.33 11.32 2.20
CA ASN A 63 5.23 12.27 1.56
C ASN A 63 5.04 12.37 0.03
N HIS A 64 4.69 11.26 -0.62
CA HIS A 64 4.46 11.20 -2.07
C HIS A 64 3.02 11.55 -2.48
N LEU A 65 2.09 11.64 -1.54
CA LEU A 65 0.68 11.99 -1.79
C LEU A 65 0.35 13.48 -1.57
N LYS A 66 1.34 14.29 -1.16
CA LYS A 66 1.18 15.74 -0.97
C LYS A 66 1.18 16.51 -2.28
#